data_AF-A0A2P5FT12-F1
#
_entry.id   AF-A0A2P5FT12-F1
#
_cell.length_a   1.000
_cell.length_b   1.000
_cell.length_c   1.000
_cell.angle_alpha   90.00
_cell.angle_beta   90.00
_cell.angle_gamma   90.00
#
_symmetry.space_group_name_H-M   'P 1'
#
loop_
_entity.id
_entity.type
_entity.pdbx_description
1 polymer ?
#
loop_
_entity_poly.entity_id
_entity_poly.type
_entity_poly.pdbx_seq_one_letter_code
_entity_poly.pdbx_strand_id
1 'polypeptide(L)'
;MTELEEHSGTEDSDTHLLEKADVTETAEPLLVENNSRSSEEADKSRERCLISRNKWSSIVYRRGQKQITRLFLREAEYALELALAEGN
;
A
#
# COMPACT_ATOMS: atom_id res chain seq x y z
N MET A 1 14.09 -5.06 -13.22
CA MET A 1 14.06 -4.04 -12.16
C MET A 1 12.63 -3.55 -12.12
N THR A 2 11.89 -3.79 -11.04
CA THR A 2 10.49 -3.37 -10.95
C THR A 2 10.43 -1.86 -11.02
N GLU A 3 9.91 -1.34 -12.13
CA GLU A 3 9.61 0.09 -12.28
C GLU A 3 8.67 0.47 -11.14
N LEU A 4 9.13 1.40 -10.29
CA LEU A 4 8.30 1.95 -9.23
C LEU A 4 7.31 2.87 -9.92
N GLU A 5 6.08 2.41 -10.11
CA GLU A 5 5.01 3.23 -10.68
C GLU A 5 4.87 4.52 -9.86
N GLU A 6 5.27 5.63 -10.45
CA GLU A 6 4.79 6.94 -10.08
C GLU A 6 3.25 6.86 -10.05
N HIS A 7 2.63 7.44 -9.01
CA HIS A 7 1.17 7.40 -8.77
C HIS A 7 0.58 6.14 -8.12
N SER A 8 1.37 5.22 -7.58
CA SER A 8 0.85 4.00 -6.90
C SER A 8 0.20 4.20 -5.50
N GLY A 9 -0.35 5.39 -5.23
CA GLY A 9 -1.10 5.72 -4.00
C GLY A 9 -0.23 6.02 -2.77
N THR A 10 -0.85 6.36 -1.64
CA THR A 10 -0.18 6.68 -0.35
C THR A 10 0.06 5.43 0.52
N GLU A 11 0.86 5.53 1.59
CA GLU A 11 1.00 4.45 2.60
C GLU A 11 -0.37 4.09 3.23
N ASP A 12 -1.22 5.09 3.48
CA ASP A 12 -2.57 4.89 4.04
C ASP A 12 -3.49 4.17 3.05
N SER A 13 -3.37 4.49 1.77
CA SER A 13 -4.10 3.79 0.70
C SER A 13 -3.74 2.31 0.69
N ASP A 14 -2.45 1.97 0.77
CA ASP A 14 -2.00 0.58 0.85
C ASP A 14 -2.48 -0.12 2.12
N THR A 15 -2.46 0.57 3.25
CA THR A 15 -2.96 0.06 4.53
C THR A 15 -4.44 -0.29 4.42
N HIS A 16 -5.24 0.61 3.86
CA HIS A 16 -6.66 0.41 3.65
C HIS A 16 -6.98 -0.71 2.64
N LEU A 17 -6.15 -0.87 1.59
CA LEU A 17 -6.27 -2.00 0.66
C LEU A 17 -5.98 -3.34 1.34
N LEU A 18 -4.94 -3.41 2.17
CA LEU A 18 -4.60 -4.62 2.93
C LEU A 18 -5.65 -4.96 4.00
N GLU A 19 -6.22 -3.95 4.64
CA GLU A 19 -7.30 -4.09 5.62
C GLU A 19 -8.59 -4.67 5.03
N LYS A 20 -8.82 -4.45 3.73
CA LYS A 20 -9.99 -4.98 3.01
C LYS A 20 -9.69 -6.27 2.25
N ALA A 21 -8.45 -6.73 2.24
CA ALA A 21 -8.03 -7.86 1.43
C ALA A 21 -8.32 -9.20 2.11
N ASP A 22 -9.14 -10.03 1.46
CA ASP A 22 -9.21 -11.48 1.73
C ASP A 22 -8.37 -12.20 0.67
N VAL A 23 -7.30 -12.89 1.08
CA VAL A 23 -6.33 -13.52 0.16
C VAL A 23 -6.79 -14.93 -0.19
N THR A 24 -6.98 -15.21 -1.49
CA THR A 24 -7.27 -16.56 -1.98
C THR A 24 -5.99 -17.25 -2.48
N GLU A 25 -5.82 -18.54 -2.14
CA GLU A 25 -4.70 -19.37 -2.62
C GLU A 25 -4.88 -19.82 -4.08
N THR A 26 -6.09 -19.75 -4.62
CA THR A 26 -6.38 -20.16 -5.99
C THR A 26 -5.79 -19.15 -6.96
N ALA A 27 -4.74 -19.59 -7.66
CA ALA A 27 -4.05 -18.87 -8.71
C ALA A 27 -4.98 -18.68 -9.92
N GLU A 28 -5.89 -17.71 -9.85
CA GLU A 28 -6.47 -17.09 -11.03
C GLU A 28 -6.98 -15.69 -10.65
N PRO A 29 -6.72 -14.66 -11.48
CA PRO A 29 -7.24 -13.34 -11.22
C PRO A 29 -8.75 -13.39 -11.45
N LEU A 30 -9.53 -13.54 -10.38
CA LEU A 30 -10.86 -12.95 -10.41
C LEU A 30 -10.62 -11.45 -10.52
N LEU A 31 -10.62 -10.99 -11.77
CA LEU A 31 -10.78 -9.60 -12.13
C LEU A 31 -12.02 -9.14 -11.39
N VAL A 32 -11.85 -8.57 -10.20
CA VAL A 32 -12.77 -7.53 -9.75
C VAL A 32 -12.43 -6.32 -10.63
N GLU A 33 -12.81 -6.44 -11.90
CA GLU A 33 -13.21 -5.31 -12.70
C GLU A 33 -14.26 -4.62 -11.84
N ASN A 34 -14.00 -3.35 -11.52
CA ASN A 34 -14.99 -2.48 -10.91
C ASN A 34 -16.17 -2.36 -11.87
N ASN A 35 -17.04 -3.36 -11.94
CA ASN A 35 -18.36 -3.21 -12.51
C ASN A 35 -19.28 -2.82 -11.36
N SER A 36 -19.11 -1.59 -10.90
CA SER A 36 -20.11 -0.88 -10.11
C SER A 36 -21.34 -0.65 -11.01
N ARG A 37 -22.10 -1.71 -11.23
CA ARG A 37 -23.45 -1.64 -11.77
C ARG A 37 -24.29 -2.67 -11.03
N SER A 38 -25.20 -2.11 -10.22
CA SER A 38 -26.37 -2.75 -9.64
C SER A 38 -26.10 -3.70 -8.46
N SER A 39 -26.26 -3.18 -7.23
CA SER A 39 -27.54 -3.38 -6.55
C SER A 39 -27.61 -2.48 -5.32
N GLU A 40 -28.72 -1.78 -5.23
CA GLU A 40 -29.14 -1.03 -4.07
C GLU A 40 -29.25 -1.95 -2.86
N GLU A 41 -28.96 -1.38 -1.68
CA GLU A 41 -29.29 -1.92 -0.34
C GLU A 41 -28.57 -3.20 0.13
N ALA A 42 -27.32 -3.07 0.61
CA ALA A 42 -26.82 -3.94 1.68
C ALA A 42 -25.63 -3.29 2.42
N ASP A 43 -25.96 -2.68 3.56
CA ASP A 43 -25.20 -2.62 4.81
C ASP A 43 -23.73 -2.13 4.82
N LYS A 44 -23.42 -1.27 5.81
CA LYS A 44 -22.11 -0.65 6.07
C LYS A 44 -21.09 -1.65 6.65
N SER A 45 -21.07 -2.87 6.14
CA SER A 45 -20.08 -3.90 6.45
C SER A 45 -18.94 -3.76 5.44
N ARG A 46 -17.87 -3.05 5.84
CA ARG A 46 -16.51 -3.06 5.27
C ARG A 46 -16.34 -4.12 4.18
N GLU A 47 -16.61 -3.72 2.93
CA GLU A 47 -16.63 -4.59 1.77
C GLU A 47 -15.24 -5.23 1.61
N ARG A 48 -15.12 -6.51 2.02
CA ARG A 48 -13.90 -7.28 1.87
C ARG A 48 -13.77 -7.68 0.41
N CYS A 49 -12.63 -7.38 -0.19
CA CYS A 49 -12.33 -7.64 -1.58
C CYS A 49 -11.38 -8.84 -1.67
N LEU A 50 -11.76 -9.85 -2.46
CA LEU A 50 -10.90 -10.97 -2.76
C LEU A 50 -9.76 -10.51 -3.65
N ILE A 51 -8.52 -10.72 -3.22
CA ILE A 51 -7.34 -10.38 -4.03
C ILE A 51 -6.40 -11.58 -4.17
N SER A 52 -5.74 -11.66 -5.32
CA SER A 52 -4.72 -12.69 -5.55
C SER A 52 -3.51 -12.47 -4.65
N ARG A 53 -2.83 -13.55 -4.29
CA ARG A 53 -1.60 -13.52 -3.49
C ARG A 53 -0.51 -12.61 -4.08
N ASN A 54 -0.39 -12.57 -5.41
CA ASN A 54 0.58 -11.69 -6.08
C ASN A 54 0.22 -10.22 -5.88
N LYS A 55 -1.06 -9.86 -6.04
CA LYS A 55 -1.53 -8.49 -5.80
C LYS A 55 -1.33 -8.08 -4.34
N TRP A 56 -1.66 -8.97 -3.39
CA TRP A 56 -1.41 -8.74 -1.97
C TRP A 56 0.08 -8.52 -1.70
N SER A 57 0.94 -9.39 -2.23
CA SER A 57 2.41 -9.27 -2.07
C SER A 57 2.95 -7.96 -2.64
N SER A 58 2.45 -7.53 -3.80
CA SER A 58 2.83 -6.24 -4.40
C SER A 58 2.41 -5.04 -3.54
N ILE A 59 1.22 -5.06 -2.94
CA ILE A 59 0.75 -4.00 -2.03
C ILE A 59 1.63 -3.95 -0.78
N VAL A 60 1.96 -5.10 -0.19
CA VAL A 60 2.87 -5.18 0.97
C VAL A 60 4.25 -4.62 0.64
N TYR A 61 4.83 -5.04 -0.49
CA TYR A 61 6.15 -4.57 -0.93
C TYR A 61 6.16 -3.05 -1.12
N ARG A 62 5.17 -2.52 -1.84
CA ARG A 62 5.02 -1.08 -2.09
C ARG A 62 4.88 -0.28 -0.79
N ARG A 63 4.05 -0.76 0.16
CA ARG A 63 3.91 -0.13 1.48
C ARG A 63 5.24 -0.08 2.22
N GLY A 64 5.97 -1.19 2.23
CA GLY A 64 7.27 -1.30 2.89
C GLY A 64 8.30 -0.32 2.31
N GLN A 65 8.34 -0.14 0.99
CA GLN A 65 9.21 0.85 0.36
C GLN A 65 8.91 2.27 0.83
N LYS A 66 7.64 2.66 0.89
CA LYS A 66 7.22 3.99 1.38
C LYS A 66 7.64 4.21 2.83
N GLN A 67 7.46 3.20 3.68
CA GLN A 67 7.86 3.24 5.08
C GLN A 67 9.36 3.40 5.25
N ILE A 68 10.15 2.61 4.52
CA ILE A 68 11.62 2.67 4.56
C ILE A 68 12.11 4.03 4.09
N THR A 69 11.60 4.54 2.95
CA THR A 69 11.99 5.85 2.43
C THR A 69 11.66 6.97 3.42
N ARG A 70 10.48 6.96 4.04
CA ARG A 70 10.10 7.95 5.05
C ARG A 70 11.04 7.92 6.25
N LEU A 71 11.36 6.73 6.77
CA LEU A 71 12.28 6.59 7.91
C LEU A 71 13.69 7.05 7.55
N PHE A 72 14.18 6.67 6.36
CA PHE A 72 15.49 7.09 5.86
C PHE A 72 15.60 8.61 5.78
N LEU A 73 14.59 9.29 5.21
CA LEU A 73 14.58 10.75 5.10
C LEU A 73 14.59 11.42 6.49
N ARG A 74 13.77 10.92 7.42
CA ARG A 74 13.74 11.44 8.80
C ARG A 74 15.09 11.31 9.49
N GLU A 75 15.75 10.17 9.33
CA GLU A 75 17.07 9.93 9.91
C GLU A 75 18.14 10.81 9.24
N ALA A 76 18.06 11.01 7.92
CA ALA A 76 18.98 11.88 7.20
C ALA A 76 18.84 13.36 7.61
N GLU A 77 17.59 13.83 7.83
CA GLU A 77 17.32 15.16 8.37
C GLU A 77 17.91 15.32 9.77
N TYR A 78 17.69 14.34 10.66
CA TYR A 78 18.25 14.36 12.00
C TYR A 78 19.79 14.37 12.00
N ALA A 79 20.42 13.53 11.17
CA ALA A 79 21.87 13.50 11.03
C ALA A 79 22.43 14.83 10.51
N LEU A 80 21.72 15.49 9.59
CA LEU A 80 22.09 16.81 9.08
C LEU A 80 22.01 17.88 10.18
N GLU A 81 20.93 17.90 10.96
CA GLU A 81 20.78 18.82 12.10
C GLU A 81 21.88 18.63 13.14
N LEU A 82 22.22 17.38 13.46
CA LEU A 82 23.30 17.05 14.39
C LEU A 82 24.66 17.54 13.88
N ALA A 83 24.97 17.29 12.60
CA ALA A 83 26.22 17.74 11.99
C ALA A 83 26.36 19.28 11.98
N LEU A 84 25.25 20.01 11.80
CA LEU A 84 25.23 21.47 11.88
C LEU A 84 25.36 21.99 13.33
N ALA A 85 24.82 21.26 14.30
CA ALA A 85 24.92 21.62 15.72
C ALA A 85 26.33 21.36 16.29
N GLU A 86 26.98 20.28 15.88
CA GLU A 86 28.33 19.89 16.32
C GLU A 86 29.46 20.60 15.56
N GLY A 87 29.17 21.15 14.37
CA GLY A 87 30.13 21.88 13.53
C GLY A 87 30.28 23.39 13.83
N ASN A 88 29.56 23.90 14.84
CA ASN A 88 29.69 25.25 15.41
C ASN A 88 30.36 25.20 16.78
#